data_AF-A0AAD8ZT40-F1
#
_entry.id   AF-A0AAD8ZT40-F1
#
_cell.length_a   1.000
_cell.length_b   1.000
_cell.length_c   1.000
_cell.angle_alpha   90.00
_cell.angle_beta   90.00
_cell.angle_gamma   90.00
#
_symmetry.space_group_name_H-M   'P 1'
#
loop_
_entity.id
_entity.type
_entity.pdbx_description
1 polymer ?
#
loop_
_entity_poly.entity_id
_entity_poly.type
_entity_poly.pdbx_seq_one_letter_code
_entity_poly.pdbx_strand_id
1 'polypeptide(L)'
;PSLYTTTHISYSGDALISLNLHSTHLKPSLTPDPRWPTEILRENKGHDARKRPQEKQTGVRNRLRARAHRAPLPSILLANVQSLDNKLDDLRARIKFQRGTQDCNLLCFTESWLNPVVPSHAIQLAKLFSVYRLDRMADSGKLRGGGVCVMVNNSWCNNANVVTLARSCSPNLELFGLKPTWTLHCVNFMRLSQFQAQHQDTALIVVGDFNSADLKRAVPNLYQHVTFPTRRNKTLDHCYTPYKDSYKAVAHPPFGKSDHAAIFLIPKYKQRLKREAPVQREIACWTDQSVAALQDALDDADWDMLRPSTDVSEFTEAIVGFIGKLVEETSPRATIKKFDGAAKSRSGTTNL
;
A
#
# COMPACT_ATOMS: atom_id res chain seq x y z
N PRO A 1 5.88 3.86 51.21
CA PRO A 1 4.65 3.06 51.42
C PRO A 1 3.45 3.66 50.65
N SER A 2 3.17 3.11 49.47
CA SER A 2 1.88 3.20 48.78
C SER A 2 1.82 2.08 47.74
N LEU A 3 1.01 1.05 48.02
CA LEU A 3 0.72 -0.06 47.10
C LEU A 3 -0.67 0.16 46.52
N TYR A 4 -0.76 0.33 45.20
CA TYR A 4 -2.01 0.33 44.46
C TYR A 4 -2.50 -1.11 44.30
N THR A 5 -3.64 -1.45 44.89
CA THR A 5 -4.34 -2.72 44.66
C THR A 5 -5.33 -2.58 43.51
N THR A 6 -5.02 -3.19 42.37
CA THR A 6 -5.95 -3.34 41.24
C THR A 6 -6.92 -4.47 41.53
N THR A 7 -8.19 -4.17 41.79
CA THR A 7 -9.26 -5.17 41.92
C THR A 7 -9.67 -5.68 40.56
N HIS A 8 -9.33 -6.93 40.25
CA HIS A 8 -9.79 -7.62 39.04
C HIS A 8 -11.19 -8.18 39.30
N ILE A 9 -12.20 -7.71 38.57
CA ILE A 9 -13.55 -8.28 38.64
C ILE A 9 -13.64 -9.38 37.57
N SER A 10 -13.86 -10.62 37.99
CA SER A 10 -14.15 -11.75 37.12
C SER A 10 -15.62 -12.12 37.20
N TYR A 11 -16.24 -12.33 36.05
CA TYR A 11 -17.61 -12.86 35.95
C TYR A 11 -17.53 -14.27 35.38
N SER A 12 -18.32 -15.20 35.94
CA SER A 12 -18.48 -16.54 35.36
C SER A 12 -19.43 -16.49 34.15
N GLY A 13 -19.28 -17.45 33.23
CA GLY A 13 -20.12 -17.53 32.02
C GLY A 13 -21.62 -17.58 32.34
N ASP A 14 -22.00 -18.25 33.44
CA ASP A 14 -23.40 -18.35 33.88
C ASP A 14 -23.95 -17.02 34.40
N ALA A 15 -23.10 -16.17 35.03
CA ALA A 15 -23.50 -14.84 35.47
C ALA A 15 -23.86 -13.93 34.28
N LEU A 16 -23.12 -14.04 33.18
CA LEU A 16 -23.40 -13.28 31.94
C LEU A 16 -24.66 -13.76 31.23
N ILE A 17 -24.96 -15.07 31.26
CA ILE A 17 -26.16 -15.64 30.66
C ILE A 17 -27.42 -15.22 31.45
N SER A 18 -27.33 -15.13 32.78
CA SER A 18 -28.44 -14.69 33.64
C SER A 18 -28.86 -13.22 33.43
N LEU A 19 -27.93 -12.36 33.02
CA LEU A 19 -28.21 -10.95 32.69
C LEU A 19 -29.02 -10.81 31.39
N ASN A 20 -28.86 -11.76 30.45
CA ASN A 20 -29.57 -11.71 29.17
C ASN A 20 -31.03 -12.19 29.30
N LEU A 21 -31.34 -13.02 30.29
CA LEU A 21 -32.69 -13.52 30.56
C LEU A 21 -33.60 -12.50 31.26
N HIS A 22 -33.04 -11.48 31.93
CA HIS A 22 -33.81 -10.41 32.57
C HIS A 22 -34.14 -9.23 31.63
N SER A 23 -33.61 -9.21 30.41
CA SER A 23 -33.78 -8.10 29.46
C SER A 23 -34.85 -8.34 28.38
N THR A 24 -35.65 -9.40 28.46
CA THR A 24 -36.63 -9.77 27.42
C THR A 24 -38.05 -9.27 27.66
N HIS A 25 -38.32 -8.50 28.73
CA HIS A 25 -39.67 -7.99 29.05
C HIS A 25 -39.90 -6.48 28.89
N LEU A 26 -38.95 -5.71 28.33
CA LEU A 26 -39.20 -4.31 27.99
C LEU A 26 -39.29 -4.13 26.48
N LYS A 27 -40.49 -4.33 25.93
CA LYS A 27 -40.89 -3.62 24.70
C LYS A 27 -41.06 -2.14 25.08
N PRO A 28 -40.29 -1.19 24.54
CA PRO A 28 -40.64 0.21 24.74
C PRO A 28 -41.84 0.53 23.86
N SER A 29 -43.05 0.45 24.43
CA SER A 29 -44.20 1.15 23.88
C SER A 29 -43.98 2.65 24.13
N LEU A 30 -43.24 3.29 23.23
CA LEU A 30 -43.13 4.74 23.18
C LEU A 30 -44.50 5.29 22.74
N THR A 31 -45.32 5.67 23.71
CA THR A 31 -46.38 6.66 23.49
C THR A 31 -45.71 8.03 23.40
N PRO A 32 -45.98 8.86 22.37
CA PRO A 32 -45.34 10.16 22.26
C PRO A 32 -45.98 11.16 23.24
N ASP A 33 -45.21 11.57 24.25
CA ASP A 33 -45.48 12.74 25.10
C ASP A 33 -45.51 14.02 24.23
N PRO A 34 -46.57 14.86 24.28
CA PRO A 34 -46.78 15.94 23.31
C PRO A 34 -45.96 17.22 23.57
N ARG A 35 -44.80 17.13 24.24
CA ARG A 35 -43.94 18.29 24.59
C ARG A 35 -42.59 18.31 23.88
N TRP A 36 -42.53 17.86 22.63
CA TRP A 36 -41.33 18.01 21.81
C TRP A 36 -41.28 19.40 21.16
N PRO A 37 -40.11 20.08 21.13
CA PRO A 37 -39.92 21.32 20.39
C PRO A 37 -40.32 21.17 18.92
N THR A 38 -41.06 22.13 18.37
CA THR A 38 -41.60 22.10 17.00
C THR A 38 -40.53 21.93 15.91
N GLU A 39 -39.25 22.20 16.20
CA GLU A 39 -38.15 21.97 15.26
C GLU A 39 -37.85 20.48 14.99
N ILE A 40 -38.30 19.58 15.86
CA ILE A 40 -38.12 18.11 15.71
C ILE A 40 -39.31 17.49 14.96
N LEU A 41 -40.47 18.14 14.97
CA LEU A 41 -41.64 17.76 14.16
C LEU A 41 -41.50 18.29 12.74
N ARG A 42 -40.53 17.75 11.99
CA ARG A 42 -40.51 17.93 10.54
C ARG A 42 -41.60 17.04 9.94
N GLU A 43 -42.68 17.65 9.45
CA GLU A 43 -43.58 16.98 8.53
C GLU A 43 -42.78 16.42 7.36
N ASN A 44 -42.75 15.09 7.23
CA ASN A 44 -42.30 14.42 6.02
C ASN A 44 -43.28 14.76 4.89
N LYS A 45 -43.12 15.93 4.28
CA LYS A 45 -43.62 16.16 2.93
C LYS A 45 -42.92 15.13 2.07
N GLY A 46 -43.67 14.12 1.65
CA GLY A 46 -43.18 13.02 0.83
C GLY A 46 -42.35 13.58 -0.31
N HIS A 47 -41.04 13.47 -0.18
CA HIS A 47 -40.16 13.72 -1.29
C HIS A 47 -40.44 12.58 -2.26
N ASP A 48 -41.07 12.91 -3.39
CA ASP A 48 -41.02 12.07 -4.58
C ASP A 48 -39.59 11.56 -4.70
N ALA A 49 -39.45 10.24 -4.64
CA ALA A 49 -38.17 9.58 -4.78
C ALA A 49 -37.64 9.93 -6.18
N ARG A 50 -36.93 11.05 -6.30
CA ARG A 50 -36.06 11.32 -7.43
C ARG A 50 -35.06 10.19 -7.41
N LYS A 51 -35.35 9.17 -8.21
CA LYS A 51 -34.44 8.07 -8.52
C LYS A 51 -33.11 8.74 -8.84
N ARG A 52 -32.14 8.65 -7.92
CA ARG A 52 -30.76 8.98 -8.24
C ARG A 52 -30.46 8.19 -9.51
N PRO A 53 -29.92 8.79 -10.57
CA PRO A 53 -29.55 8.03 -11.75
C PRO A 53 -28.63 6.91 -11.27
N GLN A 54 -29.16 5.69 -11.26
CA GLN A 54 -28.36 4.51 -11.02
C GLN A 54 -27.29 4.58 -12.10
N GLU A 55 -26.04 4.85 -11.73
CA GLU A 55 -24.96 4.92 -12.70
C GLU A 55 -24.97 3.59 -13.44
N LYS A 56 -25.50 3.62 -14.67
CA LYS A 56 -25.68 2.41 -15.47
C LYS A 56 -24.30 1.77 -15.53
N GLN A 57 -24.14 0.53 -15.10
CA GLN A 57 -22.87 -0.20 -15.20
C GLN A 57 -22.30 -0.16 -16.64
N THR A 58 -23.19 0.05 -17.62
CA THR A 58 -22.89 0.38 -19.01
C THR A 58 -22.01 1.62 -19.19
N GLY A 59 -22.22 2.70 -18.42
CA GLY A 59 -21.41 3.92 -18.46
C GLY A 59 -19.98 3.69 -17.95
N VAL A 60 -19.80 2.90 -16.90
CA VAL A 60 -18.46 2.49 -16.43
C VAL A 60 -17.78 1.58 -17.45
N ARG A 61 -18.50 0.58 -17.99
CA ARG A 61 -17.97 -0.30 -19.06
C ARG A 61 -17.63 0.45 -20.34
N ASN A 62 -18.44 1.42 -20.74
CA ASN A 62 -18.19 2.27 -21.91
C ASN A 62 -17.04 3.25 -21.66
N ARG A 63 -16.91 3.82 -20.45
CA ARG A 63 -15.72 4.60 -20.05
C ARG A 63 -14.45 3.73 -20.06
N LEU A 64 -14.54 2.47 -19.63
CA LEU A 64 -13.42 1.52 -19.66
C LEU A 64 -13.06 1.10 -21.10
N ARG A 65 -14.05 0.86 -21.97
CA ARG A 65 -13.85 0.57 -23.41
C ARG A 65 -13.25 1.75 -24.15
N ALA A 66 -13.76 2.96 -23.92
CA ALA A 66 -13.22 4.19 -24.51
C ALA A 66 -11.80 4.51 -24.02
N ARG A 67 -11.38 3.97 -22.86
CA ARG A 67 -10.06 4.19 -22.25
C ARG A 67 -9.16 2.94 -22.32
N ALA A 68 -9.55 1.91 -23.07
CA ALA A 68 -8.81 0.65 -23.16
C ALA A 68 -7.40 0.80 -23.75
N HIS A 69 -7.16 1.88 -24.50
CA HIS A 69 -5.87 2.22 -25.10
C HIS A 69 -4.94 3.05 -24.20
N ARG A 70 -5.37 3.47 -23.00
CA ARG A 70 -4.56 4.29 -22.09
C ARG A 70 -3.90 3.41 -21.04
N ALA A 71 -2.57 3.37 -21.03
CA ALA A 71 -1.81 2.57 -20.07
C ALA A 71 -2.18 2.91 -18.60
N PRO A 72 -2.21 1.92 -17.68
CA PRO A 72 -2.66 2.09 -16.29
C PRO A 72 -1.70 2.94 -15.46
N LEU A 73 -2.13 4.12 -15.01
CA LEU A 73 -1.28 5.02 -14.22
C LEU A 73 -1.16 4.61 -12.75
N PRO A 74 0.03 4.76 -12.13
CA PRO A 74 0.25 4.49 -10.71
C PRO A 74 -0.31 5.58 -9.81
N SER A 75 -0.80 5.25 -8.62
CA SER A 75 -0.95 6.24 -7.54
C SER A 75 0.40 6.64 -6.98
N ILE A 76 0.59 7.94 -6.70
CA ILE A 76 1.87 8.48 -6.23
C ILE A 76 1.62 9.37 -5.02
N LEU A 77 2.37 9.14 -3.94
CA LEU A 77 2.49 10.10 -2.84
C LEU A 77 3.81 10.84 -3.01
N LEU A 78 3.76 12.13 -3.30
CA LEU A 78 4.92 13.00 -3.44
C LEU A 78 5.05 13.88 -2.20
N ALA A 79 6.23 13.97 -1.60
CA ALA A 79 6.47 14.93 -0.53
C ALA A 79 7.95 15.36 -0.48
N ASN A 80 8.17 16.66 -0.36
CA ASN A 80 9.44 17.18 0.13
C ASN A 80 9.46 17.02 1.66
N VAL A 81 10.32 16.13 2.16
CA VAL A 81 10.31 15.73 3.58
C VAL A 81 11.31 16.50 4.44
N GLN A 82 12.31 17.16 3.86
CA GLN A 82 13.34 17.90 4.61
C GLN A 82 13.94 17.07 5.76
N SER A 83 14.65 16.00 5.41
CA SER A 83 15.03 14.86 6.26
C SER A 83 13.94 13.79 6.37
N LEU A 84 14.24 12.59 5.89
CA LEU A 84 13.37 11.43 6.00
C LEU A 84 13.56 10.69 7.34
N ASP A 85 14.80 10.57 7.83
CA ASP A 85 15.13 9.79 9.03
C ASP A 85 14.30 10.19 10.25
N ASN A 86 14.14 11.49 10.49
CA ASN A 86 13.36 12.01 11.61
C ASN A 86 11.84 11.87 11.43
N LYS A 87 11.37 11.35 10.30
CA LYS A 87 9.95 11.22 9.94
C LYS A 87 9.55 9.78 9.58
N LEU A 88 10.45 8.81 9.78
CA LEU A 88 10.14 7.41 9.51
C LEU A 88 8.98 6.90 10.37
N ASP A 89 8.84 7.36 11.62
CA ASP A 89 7.74 6.92 12.49
C ASP A 89 6.39 7.52 12.06
N ASP A 90 6.35 8.80 11.64
CA ASP A 90 5.16 9.39 11.00
C ASP A 90 4.81 8.63 9.72
N LEU A 91 5.80 8.31 8.88
CA LEU A 91 5.59 7.53 7.66
C LEU A 91 5.06 6.11 7.95
N ARG A 92 5.62 5.41 8.94
CA ARG A 92 5.15 4.09 9.39
C ARG A 92 3.72 4.17 9.90
N ALA A 93 3.39 5.19 10.70
CA ALA A 93 2.03 5.41 11.20
C ALA A 93 1.05 5.67 10.04
N ARG A 94 1.41 6.50 9.06
CA ARG A 94 0.57 6.75 7.89
C ARG A 94 0.36 5.49 7.06
N ILE A 95 1.39 4.68 6.84
CA ILE A 95 1.22 3.39 6.14
C ILE A 95 0.32 2.44 6.94
N LYS A 96 0.42 2.43 8.27
CA LYS A 96 -0.38 1.54 9.12
C LYS A 96 -1.86 1.95 9.20
N PHE A 97 -2.14 3.25 9.28
CA PHE A 97 -3.49 3.76 9.58
C PHE A 97 -4.19 4.42 8.39
N GLN A 98 -3.45 4.90 7.39
CA GLN A 98 -4.00 5.55 6.20
C GLN A 98 -3.92 4.61 4.99
N ARG A 99 -5.04 3.97 4.66
CA ARG A 99 -5.13 3.06 3.51
C ARG A 99 -4.68 3.70 2.20
N GLY A 100 -4.93 4.99 2.01
CA GLY A 100 -4.47 5.73 0.82
C GLY A 100 -2.96 5.68 0.64
N THR A 101 -2.20 5.85 1.72
CA THR A 101 -0.73 5.75 1.72
C THR A 101 -0.27 4.30 1.61
N GLN A 102 -0.93 3.38 2.29
CA GLN A 102 -0.62 1.94 2.25
C GLN A 102 -0.77 1.33 0.85
N ASP A 103 -1.87 1.66 0.17
CA ASP A 103 -2.22 1.13 -1.15
C ASP A 103 -1.59 1.99 -2.28
N CYS A 104 -0.79 2.98 -1.93
CA CYS A 104 -0.10 3.81 -2.92
C CYS A 104 0.93 2.97 -3.69
N ASN A 105 1.01 3.13 -5.00
CA ASN A 105 1.94 2.37 -5.83
C ASN A 105 3.38 2.85 -5.65
N LEU A 106 3.55 4.17 -5.55
CA LEU A 106 4.83 4.85 -5.44
C LEU A 106 4.80 5.87 -4.31
N LEU A 107 5.85 5.91 -3.48
CA LEU A 107 6.11 7.00 -2.55
C LEU A 107 7.39 7.71 -3.02
N CYS A 108 7.28 8.98 -3.39
CA CYS A 108 8.38 9.80 -3.89
C CYS A 108 8.71 10.88 -2.87
N PHE A 109 9.91 10.82 -2.30
CA PHE A 109 10.41 11.77 -1.32
C PHE A 109 11.58 12.57 -1.88
N THR A 110 11.47 13.89 -1.87
CA THR A 110 12.56 14.83 -2.17
C THR A 110 13.12 15.40 -0.87
N GLU A 111 14.37 15.91 -0.91
CA GLU A 111 15.08 16.38 0.28
C GLU A 111 15.12 15.28 1.37
N SER A 112 15.44 14.05 0.97
CA SER A 112 15.49 12.90 1.88
C SER A 112 16.59 13.04 2.94
N TRP A 113 17.66 13.77 2.61
CA TRP A 113 18.87 14.01 3.42
C TRP A 113 19.55 12.73 3.89
N LEU A 114 19.29 11.62 3.19
CA LEU A 114 19.94 10.36 3.44
C LEU A 114 21.38 10.40 2.94
N ASN A 115 22.19 9.58 3.58
CA ASN A 115 23.60 9.42 3.25
C ASN A 115 23.91 7.92 3.04
N PRO A 116 25.01 7.60 2.35
CA PRO A 116 25.41 6.22 2.11
C PRO A 116 25.69 5.41 3.38
N VAL A 117 25.98 6.08 4.51
CA VAL A 117 26.26 5.42 5.81
C VAL A 117 24.99 4.81 6.39
N VAL A 118 23.82 5.42 6.17
CA VAL A 118 22.54 4.86 6.61
C VAL A 118 22.17 3.70 5.70
N PRO A 119 22.13 2.45 6.16
CA PRO A 119 21.84 1.32 5.28
C PRO A 119 20.35 1.29 4.88
N SER A 120 20.04 0.74 3.70
CA SER A 120 18.67 0.71 3.16
C SER A 120 17.66 -0.01 4.07
N HIS A 121 18.11 -1.01 4.84
CA HIS A 121 17.25 -1.75 5.76
C HIS A 121 16.74 -0.87 6.92
N ALA A 122 17.49 0.16 7.33
CA ALA A 122 17.07 1.08 8.40
C ALA A 122 15.83 1.91 8.00
N ILE A 123 15.65 2.10 6.70
CA ILE A 123 14.59 2.92 6.09
C ILE A 123 13.44 2.03 5.60
N GLN A 124 13.62 0.71 5.60
CA GLN A 124 12.66 -0.20 5.00
C GLN A 124 11.37 -0.29 5.82
N LEU A 125 10.24 -0.12 5.15
CA LEU A 125 8.92 -0.04 5.76
C LEU A 125 8.25 -1.41 5.71
N ALA A 126 8.34 -2.17 6.82
CA ALA A 126 7.60 -3.40 7.10
C ALA A 126 7.52 -4.42 5.94
N LYS A 127 8.57 -4.49 5.09
CA LYS A 127 8.64 -5.30 3.85
C LYS A 127 7.54 -5.02 2.80
N LEU A 128 6.72 -3.98 2.99
CA LEU A 128 5.65 -3.60 2.06
C LEU A 128 6.20 -2.85 0.85
N PHE A 129 7.25 -2.05 1.06
CA PHE A 129 7.89 -1.24 0.04
C PHE A 129 9.35 -1.61 -0.15
N SER A 130 9.79 -1.64 -1.40
CA SER A 130 11.19 -1.68 -1.79
C SER A 130 11.72 -0.25 -1.95
N VAL A 131 12.89 0.04 -1.38
CA VAL A 131 13.47 1.39 -1.32
C VAL A 131 14.54 1.55 -2.39
N TYR A 132 14.44 2.61 -3.17
CA TYR A 132 15.42 3.02 -4.17
C TYR A 132 15.75 4.48 -3.93
N ARG A 133 17.02 4.83 -3.83
CA ARG A 133 17.41 6.19 -3.42
C ARG A 133 18.63 6.69 -4.16
N LEU A 134 18.74 8.00 -4.27
CA LEU A 134 19.92 8.75 -4.66
C LEU A 134 20.31 9.61 -3.46
N ASP A 135 21.36 9.19 -2.76
CA ASP A 135 21.87 9.90 -1.59
C ASP A 135 22.74 11.08 -2.02
N ARG A 136 22.92 12.03 -1.11
CA ARG A 136 23.82 13.16 -1.35
C ARG A 136 25.26 12.66 -1.45
N MET A 137 25.89 12.93 -2.59
CA MET A 137 27.32 12.74 -2.82
C MET A 137 28.04 14.11 -2.80
N ALA A 138 29.35 14.11 -2.55
CA ALA A 138 30.17 15.33 -2.52
C ALA A 138 30.00 16.19 -3.80
N ASP A 139 29.75 15.52 -4.92
CA ASP A 139 29.57 16.08 -6.27
C ASP A 139 28.36 17.03 -6.40
N SER A 140 27.41 16.98 -5.47
CA SER A 140 26.27 17.92 -5.45
C SER A 140 26.68 19.36 -5.16
N GLY A 141 27.85 19.60 -4.56
CA GLY A 141 28.31 20.94 -4.15
C GLY A 141 27.39 21.66 -3.15
N LYS A 142 26.36 20.99 -2.63
CA LYS A 142 25.38 21.57 -1.70
C LYS A 142 25.83 21.38 -0.25
N LEU A 143 25.97 22.49 0.48
CA LEU A 143 26.35 22.51 1.90
C LEU A 143 25.27 21.88 2.79
N ARG A 144 23.99 21.96 2.42
CA ARG A 144 22.84 21.41 3.15
C ARG A 144 21.79 20.85 2.20
N GLY A 145 21.11 19.81 2.67
CA GLY A 145 19.97 19.19 1.99
C GLY A 145 20.30 18.35 0.77
N GLY A 146 19.27 17.96 0.03
CA GLY A 146 19.33 17.11 -1.17
C GLY A 146 18.93 15.66 -0.96
N GLY A 147 19.02 14.90 -2.04
CA GLY A 147 18.71 13.48 -2.10
C GLY A 147 17.26 13.20 -2.45
N VAL A 148 17.08 12.09 -3.16
CA VAL A 148 15.78 11.60 -3.64
C VAL A 148 15.61 10.17 -3.17
N CYS A 149 14.44 9.84 -2.61
CA CYS A 149 14.08 8.49 -2.20
C CYS A 149 12.75 8.11 -2.82
N VAL A 150 12.72 7.04 -3.60
CA VAL A 150 11.53 6.46 -4.20
C VAL A 150 11.30 5.09 -3.61
N MET A 151 10.10 4.87 -3.09
CA MET A 151 9.68 3.58 -2.55
C MET A 151 8.60 2.98 -3.43
N VAL A 152 8.80 1.75 -3.86
CA VAL A 152 7.90 1.02 -4.75
C VAL A 152 7.13 -0.02 -3.95
N ASN A 153 5.81 -0.04 -4.09
CA ASN A 153 4.96 -1.01 -3.40
C ASN A 153 5.15 -2.41 -4.00
N ASN A 154 5.53 -3.37 -3.16
CA ASN A 154 5.83 -4.74 -3.59
C ASN A 154 4.59 -5.48 -4.12
N SER A 155 3.38 -5.05 -3.74
CA SER A 155 2.12 -5.61 -4.28
C SER A 155 1.79 -5.10 -5.68
N TRP A 156 2.42 -4.00 -6.10
CA TRP A 156 2.20 -3.38 -7.41
C TRP A 156 3.27 -3.78 -8.43
N CYS A 157 4.55 -3.77 -8.03
CA CYS A 157 5.66 -4.16 -8.88
C CYS A 157 6.66 -4.97 -8.06
N ASN A 158 7.10 -6.11 -8.60
CA ASN A 158 8.14 -6.92 -7.99
C ASN A 158 9.49 -6.19 -8.12
N ASN A 159 10.32 -6.22 -7.08
CA ASN A 159 11.66 -5.60 -7.05
C ASN A 159 12.52 -6.05 -8.23
N ALA A 160 12.42 -7.31 -8.65
CA ALA A 160 13.15 -7.85 -9.80
C ALA A 160 12.83 -7.15 -11.15
N ASN A 161 11.67 -6.50 -11.24
CA ASN A 161 11.22 -5.80 -12.45
C ASN A 161 11.52 -4.30 -12.42
N VAL A 162 12.08 -3.77 -11.34
CA VAL A 162 12.40 -2.35 -11.23
C VAL A 162 13.82 -2.09 -11.72
N VAL A 163 13.94 -1.34 -12.81
CA VAL A 163 15.25 -0.98 -13.39
C VAL A 163 15.58 0.48 -13.05
N THR A 164 16.80 0.74 -12.57
CA THR A 164 17.31 2.12 -12.44
C THR A 164 17.76 2.60 -13.80
N LEU A 165 17.12 3.65 -14.33
CA LEU A 165 17.39 4.17 -15.67
C LEU A 165 18.46 5.26 -15.66
N ALA A 166 18.40 6.15 -14.68
CA ALA A 166 19.25 7.33 -14.63
C ALA A 166 19.51 7.77 -13.20
N ARG A 167 20.74 8.20 -12.94
CA ARG A 167 21.16 8.84 -11.69
C ARG A 167 22.00 10.04 -12.08
N SER A 168 21.54 11.23 -11.69
CA SER A 168 22.31 12.46 -11.88
C SER A 168 22.28 13.25 -10.59
N CYS A 169 23.44 13.61 -10.08
CA CYS A 169 23.62 14.38 -8.86
C CYS A 169 24.51 15.57 -9.20
N SER A 170 23.91 16.74 -9.35
CA SER A 170 24.61 17.99 -9.64
C SER A 170 24.04 19.11 -8.77
N PRO A 171 24.75 20.25 -8.61
CA PRO A 171 24.24 21.38 -7.82
C PRO A 171 22.88 21.90 -8.28
N ASN A 172 22.54 21.72 -9.56
CA ASN A 172 21.36 22.28 -10.21
C ASN A 172 20.31 21.24 -10.63
N LEU A 173 20.61 19.95 -10.45
CA LEU A 173 19.73 18.82 -10.80
C LEU A 173 20.09 17.59 -9.97
N GLU A 174 19.15 17.12 -9.17
CA GLU A 174 19.15 15.76 -8.62
C GLU A 174 18.04 14.96 -9.29
N LEU A 175 18.41 14.03 -10.17
CA LEU A 175 17.48 13.20 -10.93
C LEU A 175 17.68 11.73 -10.56
N PHE A 176 16.59 11.10 -10.17
CA PHE A 176 16.52 9.66 -9.98
C PHE A 176 15.44 9.05 -10.87
N GLY A 177 15.88 8.30 -11.89
CA GLY A 177 15.03 7.65 -12.87
C GLY A 177 14.86 6.16 -12.59
N LEU A 178 13.63 5.69 -12.48
CA LEU A 178 13.27 4.29 -12.29
C LEU A 178 12.24 3.84 -13.34
N LYS A 179 12.30 2.57 -13.72
CA LYS A 179 11.30 1.90 -14.56
C LYS A 179 10.76 0.65 -13.84
N PRO A 180 9.74 0.79 -12.97
CA PRO A 180 8.92 -0.33 -12.54
C PRO A 180 8.01 -0.78 -13.69
N THR A 181 6.91 -0.07 -13.93
CA THR A 181 6.01 -0.25 -15.08
C THR A 181 5.97 0.99 -15.98
N TRP A 182 6.24 2.15 -15.39
CA TRP A 182 6.32 3.45 -16.03
C TRP A 182 7.73 4.00 -15.86
N THR A 183 8.18 4.81 -16.80
CA THR A 183 9.41 5.58 -16.64
C THR A 183 9.12 6.74 -15.69
N LEU A 184 9.57 6.61 -14.45
CA LEU A 184 9.39 7.58 -13.37
C LEU A 184 10.70 8.33 -13.15
N HIS A 185 10.67 9.64 -13.36
CA HIS A 185 11.76 10.55 -13.01
C HIS A 185 11.35 11.34 -11.77
N CYS A 186 11.98 11.04 -10.63
CA CYS A 186 11.84 11.84 -9.42
C CYS A 186 12.97 12.87 -9.38
N VAL A 187 12.61 14.15 -9.28
CA VAL A 187 13.53 15.28 -9.41
C VAL A 187 13.54 16.08 -8.12
N ASN A 188 14.72 16.51 -7.70
CA ASN A 188 14.85 17.54 -6.68
C ASN A 188 15.77 18.64 -7.22
N PHE A 189 15.31 19.89 -7.10
CA PHE A 189 16.04 21.10 -7.47
C PHE A 189 16.53 21.10 -8.92
N MET A 190 15.84 21.80 -9.81
CA MET A 190 16.08 21.71 -11.26
C MET A 190 16.25 23.08 -11.90
N ARG A 191 17.26 23.24 -12.78
CA ARG A 191 17.29 24.32 -13.78
C ARG A 191 16.80 23.81 -15.13
N LEU A 192 15.93 24.60 -15.77
CA LEU A 192 15.27 24.33 -17.05
C LEU A 192 16.21 23.83 -18.17
N SER A 193 17.43 24.36 -18.23
CA SER A 193 18.41 24.02 -19.28
C SER A 193 19.03 22.62 -19.16
N GLN A 194 18.89 21.95 -18.01
CA GLN A 194 19.57 20.66 -17.75
C GLN A 194 18.72 19.43 -18.04
N PHE A 195 17.45 19.60 -18.42
CA PHE A 195 16.57 18.49 -18.72
C PHE A 195 16.51 18.19 -20.20
N GLN A 196 17.51 17.47 -20.66
CA GLN A 196 17.45 16.81 -21.97
C GLN A 196 16.73 15.48 -21.79
N ALA A 197 15.43 15.45 -22.04
CA ALA A 197 14.68 14.20 -22.04
C ALA A 197 15.03 13.39 -23.30
N GLN A 198 16.02 12.51 -23.23
CA GLN A 198 16.31 11.49 -24.25
C GLN A 198 15.30 10.33 -24.27
N HIS A 199 14.09 10.53 -23.73
CA HIS A 199 13.12 9.45 -23.57
C HIS A 199 11.88 9.72 -24.42
N GLN A 200 11.84 9.08 -25.58
CA GLN A 200 10.66 8.94 -26.44
C GLN A 200 9.69 7.89 -25.87
N ASP A 201 9.63 7.76 -24.54
CA ASP A 201 8.79 6.78 -23.85
C ASP A 201 7.38 7.38 -23.71
N THR A 202 6.38 6.72 -24.28
CA THR A 202 4.96 7.08 -24.09
C THR A 202 4.54 6.99 -22.62
N ALA A 203 5.31 6.30 -21.77
CA ALA A 203 5.03 6.06 -20.37
C ALA A 203 5.89 6.91 -19.39
N LEU A 204 6.10 8.20 -19.68
CA LEU A 204 6.90 9.10 -18.83
C LEU A 204 6.06 9.79 -17.73
N ILE A 205 6.57 9.78 -16.50
CA ILE A 205 6.06 10.55 -15.36
C ILE A 205 7.25 11.28 -14.73
N VAL A 206 7.17 12.61 -14.63
CA VAL A 206 8.19 13.43 -13.94
C VAL A 206 7.55 14.07 -12.71
N VAL A 207 8.10 13.82 -11.52
CA VAL A 207 7.57 14.32 -10.24
C VAL A 207 8.70 14.85 -9.38
N GLY A 208 8.41 15.79 -8.48
CA GLY A 208 9.47 16.31 -7.62
C GLY A 208 9.28 17.75 -7.17
N ASP A 209 10.31 18.28 -6.53
CA ASP A 209 10.44 19.70 -6.18
C ASP A 209 11.27 20.40 -7.26
N PHE A 210 10.61 21.26 -8.04
CA PHE A 210 11.21 21.97 -9.15
C PHE A 210 11.71 23.36 -8.74
N ASN A 211 11.46 23.78 -7.51
CA ASN A 211 11.71 25.12 -7.02
C ASN A 211 11.11 26.20 -7.94
N SER A 212 11.90 26.76 -8.85
CA SER A 212 11.47 27.82 -9.78
C SER A 212 11.36 27.37 -11.24
N ALA A 213 11.61 26.09 -11.54
CA ALA A 213 11.58 25.58 -12.91
C ALA A 213 10.17 25.14 -13.35
N ASP A 214 9.76 25.60 -14.53
CA ASP A 214 8.51 25.18 -15.19
C ASP A 214 8.83 24.36 -16.43
N LEU A 215 8.65 23.05 -16.34
CA LEU A 215 9.05 22.10 -17.39
C LEU A 215 8.25 22.27 -18.68
N LYS A 216 7.10 22.96 -18.67
CA LYS A 216 6.34 23.26 -19.90
C LYS A 216 7.15 24.07 -20.90
N ARG A 217 8.06 24.91 -20.42
CA ARG A 217 8.92 25.73 -21.29
C ARG A 217 9.96 24.89 -22.04
N ALA A 218 10.47 23.83 -21.41
CA ALA A 218 11.46 22.93 -22.02
C ALA A 218 10.80 21.79 -22.82
N VAL A 219 9.66 21.28 -22.36
CA VAL A 219 8.95 20.16 -22.98
C VAL A 219 7.45 20.48 -23.05
N PRO A 220 6.99 21.14 -24.13
CA PRO A 220 5.62 21.65 -24.23
C PRO A 220 4.53 20.56 -24.25
N ASN A 221 4.90 19.33 -24.57
CA ASN A 221 3.98 18.19 -24.63
C ASN A 221 3.66 17.57 -23.25
N LEU A 222 4.20 18.13 -22.16
CA LEU A 222 3.92 17.67 -20.80
C LEU A 222 2.86 18.53 -20.10
N TYR A 223 1.92 17.86 -19.46
CA TYR A 223 0.84 18.46 -18.69
C TYR A 223 1.16 18.39 -17.20
N GLN A 224 1.11 19.55 -16.53
CA GLN A 224 1.27 19.66 -15.08
C GLN A 224 -0.05 19.36 -14.36
N HIS A 225 -0.02 18.53 -13.31
CA HIS A 225 -1.20 18.09 -12.56
C HIS A 225 -1.37 18.69 -11.17
N VAL A 226 -0.35 19.37 -10.64
CA VAL A 226 -0.41 20.06 -9.33
C VAL A 226 -0.66 21.55 -9.57
N THR A 227 -1.78 22.06 -9.06
CA THR A 227 -2.24 23.44 -9.31
C THR A 227 -2.47 24.26 -8.04
N PHE A 228 -2.24 23.69 -6.86
CA PHE A 228 -2.39 24.37 -5.57
C PHE A 228 -1.03 24.68 -4.94
N PRO A 229 -0.95 25.62 -3.98
CA PRO A 229 0.29 25.92 -3.26
C PRO A 229 0.79 24.70 -2.47
N THR A 230 2.07 24.37 -2.62
CA THR A 230 2.70 23.22 -1.96
C THR A 230 3.63 23.66 -0.85
N ARG A 231 4.13 24.90 -0.91
CA ARG A 231 4.91 25.55 0.15
C ARG A 231 4.45 26.99 0.30
N ARG A 232 3.87 27.32 1.46
CA ARG A 232 3.23 28.65 1.71
C ARG A 232 2.26 28.98 0.57
N ASN A 233 2.48 30.08 -0.15
CA ASN A 233 1.64 30.51 -1.27
C ASN A 233 2.23 30.20 -2.65
N LYS A 234 3.23 29.28 -2.73
CA LYS A 234 3.90 28.89 -3.97
C LYS A 234 3.68 27.41 -4.27
N THR A 235 3.50 27.08 -5.55
CA THR A 235 3.53 25.70 -6.05
C THR A 235 4.94 25.39 -6.52
N LEU A 236 5.70 24.65 -5.71
CA LEU A 236 7.09 24.28 -6.03
C LEU A 236 7.19 22.81 -6.46
N ASP A 237 6.30 21.98 -5.91
CA ASP A 237 6.24 20.56 -6.21
C ASP A 237 5.32 20.33 -7.41
N HIS A 238 5.82 19.62 -8.41
CA HIS A 238 5.11 19.41 -9.67
C HIS A 238 5.03 17.93 -10.03
N CYS A 239 4.04 17.62 -10.87
CA CYS A 239 3.88 16.33 -11.52
C CYS A 239 3.54 16.60 -12.98
N TYR A 240 4.37 16.09 -13.89
CA TYR A 240 4.25 16.21 -15.33
C TYR A 240 4.06 14.85 -15.97
N THR A 241 3.14 14.75 -16.91
CA THR A 241 2.96 13.57 -17.77
C THR A 241 2.58 13.99 -19.19
N PRO A 242 2.80 13.15 -20.23
CA PRO A 242 2.33 13.46 -21.59
C PRO A 242 0.80 13.32 -21.74
N TYR A 243 0.10 12.91 -20.67
CA TYR A 243 -1.33 12.65 -20.68
C TYR A 243 -2.08 13.80 -20.03
N LYS A 244 -2.90 14.51 -20.81
CA LYS A 244 -3.78 15.54 -20.26
C LYS A 244 -4.79 14.92 -19.30
N ASP A 245 -5.03 15.63 -18.20
CA ASP A 245 -6.03 15.26 -17.19
C ASP A 245 -5.87 13.83 -16.64
N SER A 246 -4.62 13.43 -16.39
CA SER A 246 -4.29 12.06 -15.99
C SER A 246 -4.34 11.84 -14.49
N TYR A 247 -4.04 12.88 -13.70
CA TYR A 247 -4.05 12.85 -12.25
C TYR A 247 -5.02 13.86 -11.65
N LYS A 248 -5.59 13.50 -10.51
CA LYS A 248 -6.17 14.43 -9.54
C LYS A 248 -5.17 14.56 -8.39
N ALA A 249 -4.54 15.73 -8.26
CA ALA A 249 -3.69 16.04 -7.11
C ALA A 249 -4.55 16.45 -5.91
N VAL A 250 -4.21 15.92 -4.73
CA VAL A 250 -4.85 16.24 -3.45
C VAL A 250 -3.76 16.61 -2.46
N ALA A 251 -3.91 17.75 -1.79
CA ALA A 251 -3.01 18.15 -0.71
C ALA A 251 -3.26 17.31 0.54
N HIS A 252 -2.18 16.88 1.19
CA HIS A 252 -2.16 16.19 2.46
C HIS A 252 -1.29 16.96 3.46
N PRO A 253 -1.51 16.76 4.78
CA PRO A 253 -0.68 17.38 5.80
C PRO A 253 0.80 17.07 5.58
N PRO A 254 1.69 18.05 5.83
CA PRO A 254 3.13 17.87 5.75
C PRO A 254 3.59 16.69 6.62
N PHE A 255 4.73 16.11 6.29
CA PHE A 255 5.37 15.11 7.16
C PHE A 255 6.16 15.82 8.25
N GLY A 256 5.90 15.45 9.52
CA GLY A 256 6.54 16.06 10.68
C GLY A 256 6.58 17.60 10.61
N LYS A 257 7.80 18.16 10.65
CA LYS A 257 8.06 19.62 10.60
C LYS A 257 8.38 20.17 9.20
N SER A 258 8.15 19.41 8.13
CA SER A 258 8.37 19.94 6.77
C SER A 258 7.43 21.12 6.52
N ASP A 259 7.91 22.17 5.86
CA ASP A 259 7.09 23.30 5.42
C ASP A 259 6.42 23.07 4.04
N HIS A 260 6.62 21.89 3.44
CA HIS A 260 5.93 21.45 2.22
C HIS A 260 4.77 20.51 2.53
N ALA A 261 3.63 20.76 1.88
CA ALA A 261 2.50 19.83 1.88
C ALA A 261 2.88 18.53 1.16
N ALA A 262 2.38 17.40 1.69
CA ALA A 262 2.41 16.15 0.95
C ALA A 262 1.33 16.20 -0.15
N ILE A 263 1.56 15.51 -1.26
CA ILE A 263 0.68 15.54 -2.43
C ILE A 263 0.34 14.10 -2.81
N PHE A 264 -0.94 13.79 -2.78
CA PHE A 264 -1.45 12.50 -3.25
C PHE A 264 -2.01 12.64 -4.66
N LEU A 265 -1.33 11.99 -5.61
CA LEU A 265 -1.68 11.97 -7.03
C LEU A 265 -2.52 10.72 -7.29
N ILE A 266 -3.82 10.95 -7.51
CA ILE A 266 -4.79 9.89 -7.77
C ILE A 266 -4.99 9.77 -9.29
N PRO A 267 -4.71 8.61 -9.92
CA PRO A 267 -5.05 8.37 -11.32
C PRO A 267 -6.54 8.61 -11.59
N LYS A 268 -6.85 9.46 -12.56
CA LYS A 268 -8.24 9.72 -12.99
C LYS A 268 -8.86 8.55 -13.76
N TYR A 269 -8.03 7.60 -14.18
CA TYR A 269 -8.46 6.36 -14.76
C TYR A 269 -7.60 5.22 -14.20
N LYS A 270 -8.26 4.14 -13.77
CA LYS A 270 -7.62 2.88 -13.43
C LYS A 270 -8.03 1.86 -14.47
N GLN A 271 -7.13 1.47 -15.35
CA GLN A 271 -7.36 0.31 -16.20
C GLN A 271 -7.18 -0.93 -15.33
N ARG A 272 -8.20 -1.80 -15.28
CA ARG A 272 -8.01 -3.13 -14.68
C ARG A 272 -7.21 -3.94 -15.70
N LEU A 273 -5.97 -4.30 -15.36
CA LEU A 273 -5.24 -5.34 -16.09
C LEU A 273 -6.14 -6.58 -16.17
N LYS A 274 -6.21 -7.23 -17.34
CA LYS A 274 -6.93 -8.49 -17.49
C LYS A 274 -6.34 -9.47 -16.47
N ARG A 275 -7.12 -9.81 -15.45
CA ARG A 275 -6.73 -10.76 -14.42
C ARG A 275 -6.68 -12.14 -15.10
N GLU A 276 -5.52 -12.79 -15.07
CA GLU A 276 -5.44 -14.20 -15.43
C GLU A 276 -6.37 -15.00 -14.52
N ALA A 277 -6.97 -16.06 -15.07
CA ALA A 277 -7.86 -16.92 -14.29
C ALA A 277 -7.07 -17.50 -13.10
N PRO A 278 -7.66 -17.53 -11.89
CA PRO A 278 -6.98 -18.11 -10.73
C PRO A 278 -6.56 -19.55 -11.01
N VAL A 279 -5.29 -19.85 -10.74
CA VAL A 279 -4.77 -21.21 -10.80
C VAL A 279 -5.17 -21.91 -9.51
N GLN A 280 -5.85 -23.04 -9.63
CA GLN A 280 -6.12 -23.91 -8.48
C GLN A 280 -4.87 -24.72 -8.20
N ARG A 281 -4.40 -24.71 -6.95
CA ARG A 281 -3.34 -25.61 -6.48
C ARG A 281 -3.82 -26.30 -5.22
N GLU A 282 -3.59 -27.59 -5.14
CA GLU A 282 -3.76 -28.33 -3.89
C GLU A 282 -2.53 -28.10 -3.02
N ILE A 283 -2.77 -27.75 -1.75
CA ILE A 283 -1.73 -27.65 -0.74
C ILE A 283 -2.08 -28.53 0.45
N ALA A 284 -1.05 -29.08 1.07
CA ALA A 284 -1.13 -29.64 2.41
C ALA A 284 -1.54 -28.54 3.40
N CYS A 285 -2.60 -28.75 4.18
CA CYS A 285 -3.09 -27.79 5.16
C CYS A 285 -2.92 -28.36 6.56
N TRP A 286 -1.99 -27.79 7.32
CA TRP A 286 -1.80 -28.17 8.72
C TRP A 286 -2.81 -27.44 9.60
N THR A 287 -3.61 -28.21 10.31
CA THR A 287 -4.51 -27.78 11.39
C THR A 287 -4.00 -28.31 12.71
N ASP A 288 -4.41 -27.73 13.83
CA ASP A 288 -4.05 -28.24 15.17
C ASP A 288 -4.44 -29.72 15.33
N GLN A 289 -5.55 -30.12 14.70
CA GLN A 289 -6.01 -31.51 14.67
C GLN A 289 -5.11 -32.44 13.85
N SER A 290 -4.64 -32.01 12.67
CA SER A 290 -3.72 -32.83 11.85
C SER A 290 -2.31 -32.91 12.44
N VAL A 291 -1.89 -31.87 13.17
CA VAL A 291 -0.63 -31.88 13.93
C VAL A 291 -0.72 -32.87 15.09
N ALA A 292 -1.82 -32.86 15.84
CA ALA A 292 -2.07 -33.85 16.89
C ALA A 292 -2.11 -35.28 16.34
N ALA A 293 -2.81 -35.51 15.23
CA ALA A 293 -2.88 -36.83 14.59
C ALA A 293 -1.51 -37.33 14.08
N LEU A 294 -0.65 -36.45 13.58
CA LEU A 294 0.72 -36.81 13.22
C LEU A 294 1.56 -37.15 14.45
N GLN A 295 1.39 -36.40 15.54
CA GLN A 295 2.08 -36.66 16.79
C GLN A 295 1.70 -38.05 17.33
N ASP A 296 0.40 -38.36 17.41
CA ASP A 296 -0.10 -39.67 17.84
C ASP A 296 0.45 -40.80 16.95
N ALA A 297 0.48 -40.60 15.63
CA ALA A 297 0.99 -41.59 14.68
C ALA A 297 2.51 -41.83 14.77
N LEU A 298 3.29 -40.82 15.16
CA LEU A 298 4.73 -40.96 15.41
C LEU A 298 5.02 -41.62 16.76
N ASP A 299 4.17 -41.38 17.75
CA ASP A 299 4.30 -41.96 19.09
C ASP A 299 3.89 -43.45 19.10
N ASP A 300 2.93 -43.85 18.26
CA ASP A 300 2.51 -45.24 18.08
C ASP A 300 3.39 -46.03 17.08
N ALA A 301 4.33 -45.37 16.39
CA ALA A 301 5.16 -46.01 15.39
C ALA A 301 6.17 -46.99 16.00
N ASP A 302 6.25 -48.21 15.46
CA ASP A 302 7.28 -49.19 15.82
C ASP A 302 8.60 -48.85 15.11
N TRP A 303 9.39 -47.98 15.75
CA TRP A 303 10.70 -47.54 15.26
C TRP A 303 11.74 -48.67 15.19
N ASP A 304 11.54 -49.78 15.90
CA ASP A 304 12.48 -50.91 15.90
C ASP A 304 12.36 -51.74 14.61
N MET A 305 11.22 -51.68 13.90
CA MET A 305 11.06 -52.25 12.56
C MET A 305 11.93 -51.58 11.48
N LEU A 306 12.39 -50.34 11.73
CA LEU A 306 13.23 -49.58 10.79
C LEU A 306 14.73 -49.85 10.97
N ARG A 307 15.12 -50.75 11.90
CA ARG A 307 16.53 -51.09 12.19
C ARG A 307 17.14 -52.35 11.53
N PRO A 308 16.84 -52.79 10.29
CA PRO A 308 17.54 -53.95 9.74
C PRO A 308 18.89 -53.65 9.07
N SER A 309 19.19 -52.40 8.65
CA SER A 309 20.35 -52.11 7.79
C SER A 309 21.58 -51.66 8.57
N THR A 310 22.75 -52.18 8.18
CA THR A 310 24.07 -51.74 8.66
C THR A 310 24.59 -50.49 7.95
N ASP A 311 23.95 -50.09 6.84
CA ASP A 311 24.23 -48.85 6.11
C ASP A 311 23.36 -47.68 6.61
N VAL A 312 24.02 -46.56 6.85
CA VAL A 312 23.40 -45.32 7.34
C VAL A 312 22.54 -44.67 6.25
N SER A 313 22.94 -44.78 4.98
CA SER A 313 22.20 -44.15 3.88
C SER A 313 20.85 -44.83 3.68
N GLU A 314 20.85 -46.17 3.59
CA GLU A 314 19.63 -46.99 3.51
C GLU A 314 18.70 -46.77 4.71
N PHE A 315 19.27 -46.65 5.92
CA PHE A 315 18.51 -46.34 7.13
C PHE A 315 17.86 -44.95 7.07
N THR A 316 18.58 -43.93 6.60
CA THR A 316 18.03 -42.59 6.46
C THR A 316 16.93 -42.52 5.40
N GLU A 317 17.07 -43.25 4.29
CA GLU A 317 16.03 -43.31 3.26
C GLU A 317 14.76 -44.00 3.78
N ALA A 318 14.90 -45.06 4.56
CA ALA A 318 13.77 -45.75 5.19
C ALA A 318 13.02 -44.85 6.18
N ILE A 319 13.73 -44.11 7.03
CA ILE A 319 13.12 -43.16 7.97
C ILE A 319 12.44 -42.01 7.23
N VAL A 320 13.12 -41.40 6.25
CA VAL A 320 12.56 -40.28 5.48
C VAL A 320 11.33 -40.72 4.69
N GLY A 321 11.36 -41.92 4.11
CA GLY A 321 10.22 -42.52 3.42
C GLY A 321 9.04 -42.79 4.35
N PHE A 322 9.29 -43.34 5.54
CA PHE A 322 8.26 -43.64 6.52
C PHE A 322 7.60 -42.35 7.07
N ILE A 323 8.40 -41.37 7.47
CA ILE A 323 7.89 -40.06 7.92
C ILE A 323 7.16 -39.35 6.78
N GLY A 324 7.67 -39.42 5.56
CA GLY A 324 7.00 -38.88 4.37
C GLY A 324 5.61 -39.47 4.18
N LYS A 325 5.46 -40.78 4.35
CA LYS A 325 4.18 -41.48 4.26
C LYS A 325 3.21 -41.05 5.38
N LEU A 326 3.68 -40.97 6.62
CA LEU A 326 2.86 -40.49 7.74
C LEU A 326 2.39 -39.04 7.54
N VAL A 327 3.26 -38.18 7.02
CA VAL A 327 2.93 -36.79 6.68
C VAL A 327 1.87 -36.73 5.57
N GLU A 328 1.96 -37.58 4.56
CA GLU A 328 0.97 -37.65 3.48
C GLU A 328 -0.40 -38.17 3.94
N GLU A 329 -0.42 -39.14 4.86
CA GLU A 329 -1.65 -39.72 5.41
C GLU A 329 -2.35 -38.79 6.41
N THR A 330 -1.59 -37.99 7.16
CA THR A 330 -2.12 -37.10 8.21
C THR A 330 -2.43 -35.68 7.73
N SER A 331 -1.82 -35.23 6.63
CA SER A 331 -2.05 -33.89 6.09
C SER A 331 -3.32 -33.81 5.23
N PRO A 332 -4.38 -33.10 5.66
CA PRO A 332 -5.53 -32.87 4.79
C PRO A 332 -5.14 -31.96 3.60
N ARG A 333 -5.60 -32.32 2.40
CA ARG A 333 -5.37 -31.54 1.18
C ARG A 333 -6.47 -30.50 1.03
N ALA A 334 -6.08 -29.24 0.86
CA ALA A 334 -6.98 -28.14 0.60
C ALA A 334 -6.69 -27.53 -0.77
N THR A 335 -7.72 -27.39 -1.61
CA THR A 335 -7.60 -26.66 -2.88
C THR A 335 -7.63 -25.17 -2.61
N ILE A 336 -6.50 -24.50 -2.77
CA ILE A 336 -6.44 -23.05 -2.71
C ILE A 336 -6.50 -22.44 -4.10
N LYS A 337 -7.32 -21.40 -4.24
CA LYS A 337 -7.31 -20.54 -5.43
C LYS A 337 -6.15 -19.55 -5.29
N LYS A 338 -5.03 -19.85 -5.96
CA LYS A 338 -3.93 -18.92 -6.07
C LYS A 338 -4.25 -17.93 -7.19
N PHE A 339 -4.37 -16.67 -6.81
CA PHE A 339 -4.43 -15.59 -7.78
C PHE A 339 -2.98 -15.14 -8.00
N ASP A 340 -2.42 -15.42 -9.16
CA ASP A 340 -1.12 -14.84 -9.51
C ASP A 340 -1.25 -13.31 -9.58
N GLY A 341 -0.23 -12.66 -9.01
CA GLY A 341 -0.30 -11.30 -8.53
C GLY A 341 -0.29 -10.26 -9.65
N ALA A 342 -1.47 -9.76 -10.00
CA ALA A 342 -1.66 -8.33 -10.22
C ALA A 342 -2.68 -7.83 -9.18
N ALA A 343 -2.15 -7.16 -8.14
CA ALA A 343 -2.86 -6.36 -7.15
C ALA A 343 -4.25 -6.87 -6.70
N LYS A 344 -4.31 -7.56 -5.55
CA LYS A 344 -5.57 -7.77 -4.81
C LYS A 344 -6.07 -6.42 -4.28
N SER A 345 -6.92 -5.72 -5.05
CA SER A 345 -7.85 -4.75 -4.47
C SER A 345 -8.92 -5.53 -3.70
N ARG A 346 -8.79 -5.65 -2.37
CA ARG A 346 -9.90 -6.09 -1.51
C ARG A 346 -10.90 -4.93 -1.41
N SER A 347 -11.94 -4.96 -2.25
CA SER A 347 -13.18 -4.26 -1.94
C SER A 347 -13.87 -5.04 -0.83
N GLY A 348 -13.89 -4.48 0.39
CA GLY A 348 -14.71 -5.00 1.48
C GLY A 348 -16.17 -4.85 1.10
N THR A 349 -16.86 -5.98 0.95
CA THR A 349 -18.31 -6.04 1.04
C THR A 349 -18.65 -5.91 2.52
N THR A 350 -19.19 -4.76 2.90
CA THR A 350 -19.99 -4.63 4.11
C THR A 350 -21.25 -5.47 3.92
N ASN A 351 -21.42 -6.51 4.72
CA ASN A 351 -22.74 -6.99 5.08
C ASN A 351 -22.98 -6.60 6.54
N LEU A 352 -24.21 -6.17 6.77
CA LEU A 352 -24.81 -5.78 8.05
C LEU A 352 -24.58 -6.82 9.16
#